data_AF-A0A1Q5LKB0-F1
#
_entry.id   AF-A0A1Q5LKB0-F1
#
_cell.length_a   1.000
_cell.length_b   1.000
_cell.length_c   1.000
_cell.angle_alpha   90.00
_cell.angle_beta   90.00
_cell.angle_gamma   90.00
#
_symmetry.space_group_name_H-M   'P 1'
#
loop_
_entity.id
_entity.type
_entity.pdbx_description
1 polymer ?
#
loop_
_entity_poly.entity_id
_entity_poly.type
_entity_poly.pdbx_seq_one_letter_code
_entity_poly.pdbx_strand_id
1 'polypeptide(L)'
;MSPTAGCNPKPDIVSSPAERLAAQLTSMLPPEAAVVEVRLKGPRTLWPHLGLTAVNERGHAVRVPRAKALTIARWIIRSFPQAGWAASGGHAFDLRTAQLRGLEA
;
A
#
# COMPACT_ATOMS: atom_id res chain seq x y z
N MET A 1 -19.30 30.49 -39.47
CA MET A 1 -20.26 30.22 -38.37
C MET A 1 -19.75 29.02 -37.58
N SER A 2 -19.47 29.27 -36.31
CA SER A 2 -19.20 28.37 -35.17
C SER A 2 -18.20 27.20 -35.29
N PRO A 3 -17.06 27.22 -34.57
CA PRO A 3 -16.25 26.04 -34.34
C PRO A 3 -16.93 25.13 -33.30
N THR A 4 -16.98 23.83 -33.57
CA THR A 4 -17.49 22.81 -32.66
C THR A 4 -16.66 22.76 -31.38
N ALA A 5 -17.39 22.74 -30.26
CA ALA A 5 -16.91 22.81 -28.90
C ALA A 5 -15.72 21.88 -28.62
N GLY A 6 -14.70 22.45 -27.97
CA GLY A 6 -13.58 21.70 -27.45
C GLY A 6 -14.05 20.63 -26.46
N CYS A 7 -13.56 19.41 -26.65
CA CYS A 7 -13.53 18.42 -25.59
C CYS A 7 -12.77 19.01 -24.41
N ASN A 8 -13.51 19.45 -23.39
CA ASN A 8 -12.93 19.86 -22.13
C ASN A 8 -12.39 18.57 -21.46
N PRO A 9 -11.07 18.39 -21.27
CA PRO A 9 -10.61 17.29 -20.44
C PRO A 9 -11.11 17.60 -19.03
N LYS A 10 -12.05 16.78 -18.55
CA LYS A 10 -12.39 16.74 -17.13
C LYS A 10 -11.05 16.59 -16.39
N PRO A 11 -10.75 17.40 -15.37
CA PRO A 11 -9.56 17.16 -14.58
C PRO A 11 -9.82 15.85 -13.85
N ASP A 12 -9.40 14.74 -14.46
CA ASP A 12 -8.99 13.57 -13.72
C ASP A 12 -7.97 14.12 -12.75
N ILE A 13 -8.37 14.32 -11.49
CA ILE A 13 -7.41 14.53 -10.41
C ILE A 13 -6.46 13.35 -10.59
N VAL A 14 -5.25 13.60 -11.10
CA VAL A 14 -4.36 12.57 -11.60
C VAL A 14 -3.89 11.79 -10.40
N SER A 15 -4.73 10.86 -9.95
CA SER A 15 -4.50 10.15 -8.72
C SER A 15 -3.36 9.20 -9.01
N SER A 16 -2.26 9.39 -8.28
CA SER A 16 -1.06 8.60 -8.46
C SER A 16 -1.39 7.12 -8.28
N PRO A 17 -0.63 6.18 -8.89
CA PRO A 17 -0.83 4.75 -8.65
C PRO A 17 -0.84 4.39 -7.15
N ALA A 18 -0.08 5.12 -6.34
CA ALA A 18 -0.03 4.99 -4.89
C ALA A 18 -1.35 5.43 -4.22
N GLU A 19 -1.94 6.54 -4.62
CA GLU A 19 -3.24 7.00 -4.09
C GLU A 19 -4.39 6.05 -4.45
N ARG A 20 -4.40 5.53 -5.69
CA ARG A 20 -5.38 4.51 -6.09
C ARG A 20 -5.22 3.24 -5.26
N LEU A 21 -3.98 2.83 -5.01
CA LEU A 21 -3.69 1.71 -4.11
C LEU A 21 -4.21 2.01 -2.71
N ALA A 22 -3.92 3.19 -2.15
CA ALA A 22 -4.38 3.59 -0.83
C ALA A 22 -5.92 3.54 -0.73
N ALA A 23 -6.64 4.10 -1.71
CA ALA A 23 -8.10 4.04 -1.76
C ALA A 23 -8.63 2.59 -1.80
N GLN A 24 -8.03 1.73 -2.62
CA GLN A 24 -8.39 0.31 -2.69
C GLN A 24 -8.14 -0.40 -1.35
N LEU A 25 -6.99 -0.18 -0.71
CA LEU A 25 -6.64 -0.80 0.56
C LEU A 25 -7.58 -0.35 1.69
N THR A 26 -7.92 0.93 1.76
CA THR A 26 -8.87 1.48 2.73
C THR A 26 -10.25 0.79 2.62
N SER A 27 -10.70 0.45 1.42
CA SER A 27 -11.95 -0.31 1.23
C SER A 27 -11.88 -1.78 1.65
N MET A 28 -10.68 -2.38 1.67
CA MET A 28 -10.48 -3.80 1.97
C MET A 28 -10.16 -4.08 3.44
N LEU A 29 -9.60 -3.09 4.12
CA LEU A 29 -9.16 -3.13 5.50
C LEU A 29 -10.26 -2.64 6.45
N PRO A 30 -10.17 -2.99 7.75
CA PRO A 30 -11.04 -2.40 8.76
C PRO A 30 -10.87 -0.87 8.80
N PRO A 31 -11.93 -0.11 9.09
CA PRO A 31 -11.90 1.36 9.08
C PRO A 31 -10.85 1.98 10.00
N GLU A 32 -10.46 1.25 11.04
CA GLU A 32 -9.46 1.68 12.02
C GLU A 32 -8.03 1.58 11.50
N ALA A 33 -7.78 0.85 10.41
CA ALA A 33 -6.44 0.70 9.86
C ALA A 33 -5.98 2.01 9.20
N ALA A 34 -4.83 2.52 9.64
CA ALA A 34 -4.24 3.77 9.14
C ALA A 34 -2.93 3.53 8.39
N VAL A 35 -2.13 2.57 8.88
CA VAL A 35 -0.82 2.24 8.30
C VAL A 35 -0.72 0.74 8.12
N VAL A 36 -0.08 0.33 7.02
CA VAL A 36 0.17 -1.07 6.71
C VAL A 36 1.67 -1.30 6.64
N GLU A 37 2.20 -2.08 7.57
CA GLU A 37 3.57 -2.54 7.54
C GLU A 37 3.69 -3.81 6.71
N VAL A 38 4.59 -3.81 5.73
CA VAL A 38 4.91 -4.97 4.89
C VAL A 38 6.36 -5.34 5.08
N ARG A 39 6.61 -6.61 5.38
CA ARG A 39 7.97 -7.12 5.60
C ARG A 39 8.19 -8.42 4.83
N LEU A 40 9.34 -8.55 4.17
CA LEU A 40 9.85 -9.84 3.70
C LEU A 40 10.78 -10.38 4.79
N LYS A 41 10.35 -11.43 5.48
CA LYS A 41 11.24 -12.11 6.42
C LYS A 41 12.23 -12.96 5.61
N GLY A 42 13.53 -12.68 5.81
CA GLY A 42 14.65 -13.37 5.17
C GLY A 42 14.66 -14.90 5.39
N PRO A 43 15.58 -15.62 4.72
CA PRO A 43 15.42 -17.03 4.41
C PRO A 43 15.81 -17.90 5.59
N ARG A 44 14.90 -18.11 6.55
CA ARG A 44 14.89 -19.37 7.33
C ARG A 44 14.37 -20.55 6.50
N THR A 45 13.80 -20.26 5.33
CA THR A 45 13.24 -21.19 4.34
C THR A 45 13.58 -20.70 2.93
N LEU A 46 13.57 -21.61 1.95
CA LEU A 46 13.89 -21.36 0.53
C LEU A 46 13.14 -20.20 -0.14
N TRP A 47 12.05 -19.72 0.47
CA TRP A 47 11.28 -18.57 0.00
C TRP A 47 11.07 -17.56 1.14
N PRO A 48 11.25 -16.24 0.88
CA PRO A 48 11.01 -15.22 1.89
C PRO A 48 9.55 -15.21 2.31
N HIS A 49 9.30 -15.18 3.62
CA HIS A 49 7.95 -15.16 4.15
C HIS A 49 7.39 -13.74 4.13
N LEU A 50 6.26 -13.58 3.44
CA LEU A 50 5.54 -12.32 3.38
C LEU A 50 4.70 -12.10 4.65
N GLY A 51 5.02 -11.01 5.35
CA GLY A 51 4.30 -10.53 6.52
C GLY A 51 3.62 -9.19 6.24
N LEU A 52 2.42 -9.04 6.80
CA LEU A 52 1.73 -7.76 6.85
C LEU A 52 1.10 -7.55 8.22
N THR A 53 1.29 -6.35 8.76
CA THR A 53 0.66 -5.88 9.98
C THR A 53 -0.07 -4.58 9.65
N ALA A 54 -1.38 -4.54 9.84
CA ALA A 54 -2.11 -3.28 9.81
C ALA A 54 -2.12 -2.68 11.21
N VAL A 55 -1.88 -1.39 11.33
CA VAL A 55 -1.94 -0.65 12.59
C VAL A 55 -2.90 0.52 12.47
N ASN A 56 -3.58 0.85 13.57
CA ASN A 56 -4.42 2.03 13.64
C ASN A 56 -3.61 3.29 13.94
N GLU A 57 -4.28 4.44 13.99
CA GLU A 57 -3.65 5.74 14.30
C GLU A 57 -3.00 5.78 15.69
N ARG A 58 -3.41 4.89 16.60
CA ARG A 58 -2.84 4.75 17.95
C ARG A 58 -1.67 3.75 18.00
N GLY A 59 -1.26 3.20 16.85
CA GLY A 59 -0.19 2.20 16.76
C GLY A 59 -0.61 0.79 17.18
N HIS A 60 -1.88 0.52 17.43
CA HIS A 60 -2.34 -0.82 17.78
C HIS A 60 -2.56 -1.67 16.53
N ALA A 61 -2.12 -2.93 16.59
CA ALA A 61 -2.32 -3.88 15.52
C ALA A 61 -3.82 -4.19 15.32
N VAL A 62 -4.28 -4.03 14.09
CA VAL A 62 -5.64 -4.35 13.67
C VAL A 62 -5.64 -5.74 13.05
N ARG A 63 -6.62 -6.56 13.44
CA ARG A 63 -6.71 -7.94 12.94
C ARG A 63 -7.12 -7.94 11.47
N VAL A 64 -6.22 -8.41 10.61
CA VAL A 64 -6.50 -8.65 9.18
C VAL A 64 -6.43 -10.16 8.90
N PRO A 65 -7.43 -10.76 8.25
CA PRO A 65 -7.37 -12.17 7.84
C PRO A 65 -6.12 -12.46 7.00
N ARG A 66 -5.47 -13.60 7.23
CA ARG A 66 -4.18 -13.93 6.59
C ARG A 66 -4.24 -13.88 5.06
N ALA A 67 -5.32 -14.36 4.45
CA ALA A 67 -5.49 -14.30 2.99
C ALA A 67 -5.51 -12.85 2.48
N LYS A 68 -6.26 -11.96 3.13
CA LYS A 68 -6.27 -10.52 2.80
C LYS A 68 -4.90 -9.89 3.01
N ALA A 69 -4.25 -10.19 4.12
CA ALA A 69 -2.92 -9.68 4.45
C ALA A 69 -1.89 -10.06 3.36
N LEU A 70 -1.90 -11.31 2.88
CA LEU A 70 -1.02 -11.73 1.79
C LEU A 70 -1.35 -11.06 0.46
N THR A 71 -2.63 -10.87 0.13
CA THR A 71 -3.04 -10.17 -1.09
C THR A 71 -2.58 -8.72 -1.08
N ILE A 72 -2.85 -7.99 0.01
CA ILE A 72 -2.47 -6.59 0.17
C ILE A 72 -0.95 -6.42 0.12
N ALA A 73 -0.22 -7.26 0.85
CA ALA A 73 1.24 -7.21 0.86
C ALA A 73 1.84 -7.41 -0.55
N ARG A 74 1.28 -8.33 -1.35
CA ARG A 74 1.69 -8.52 -2.75
C ARG A 74 1.37 -7.31 -3.62
N TRP A 75 0.23 -6.66 -3.41
CA TRP A 75 -0.13 -5.46 -4.16
C TRP A 75 0.85 -4.33 -3.86
N ILE A 76 1.14 -4.06 -2.59
CA ILE A 76 2.11 -3.04 -2.17
C ILE A 76 3.49 -3.32 -2.76
N ILE A 77 3.99 -4.56 -2.66
CA ILE A 77 5.31 -4.91 -3.23
C ILE A 77 5.37 -4.65 -4.74
N ARG A 78 4.32 -5.02 -5.48
CA ARG A 78 4.26 -4.79 -6.93
C ARG A 78 4.09 -3.32 -7.31
N SER A 79 3.44 -2.52 -6.47
CA SER A 79 3.27 -1.08 -6.69
C SER A 79 4.52 -0.27 -6.41
N PHE A 80 5.44 -0.79 -5.60
CA PHE A 80 6.71 -0.15 -5.25
C PHE A 80 7.91 -1.08 -5.49
N PRO A 81 8.19 -1.49 -6.74
CA PRO A 81 9.33 -2.38 -7.03
C PRO A 81 10.69 -1.79 -6.62
N GLN A 82 10.80 -0.46 -6.62
CA GLN A 82 12.01 0.29 -6.27
C GLN A 82 12.34 0.33 -4.77
N ALA A 83 11.47 -0.19 -3.89
CA ALA A 83 11.64 -0.04 -2.44
C ALA A 83 12.76 -0.90 -1.82
N GLY A 84 13.33 -1.85 -2.56
CA GLY A 84 14.43 -2.68 -2.04
C GLY A 84 13.99 -3.68 -0.97
N TRP A 85 12.81 -4.29 -1.14
CA TRP A 85 12.12 -5.16 -0.17
C TRP A 85 12.94 -6.29 0.48
N ALA A 86 13.98 -6.78 -0.19
CA ALA A 86 14.84 -7.85 0.33
C ALA A 86 15.98 -7.33 1.21
N ALA A 87 16.37 -6.06 1.03
CA ALA A 87 17.45 -5.42 1.77
C ALA A 87 16.92 -4.63 2.98
N SER A 88 15.64 -4.27 3.00
CA SER A 88 15.01 -3.51 4.07
C SER A 88 14.39 -4.43 5.14
N GLY A 89 14.40 -3.98 6.40
CA GLY A 89 13.68 -4.64 7.51
C GLY A 89 12.14 -4.60 7.35
N GLY A 90 11.66 -3.94 6.29
CA GLY A 90 10.26 -3.75 5.94
C GLY A 90 9.96 -2.31 5.53
N HIS A 91 8.71 -2.07 5.14
CA HIS A 91 8.21 -0.73 4.83
C HIS A 91 6.82 -0.50 5.42
N ALA A 92 6.56 0.72 5.86
CA ALA A 92 5.26 1.20 6.27
C ALA A 92 4.62 1.96 5.10
N PHE A 93 3.40 1.56 4.73
CA PHE A 93 2.57 2.26 3.76
C PHE A 93 1.46 2.99 4.49
N ASP A 94 1.44 4.32 4.40
CA ASP A 94 0.41 5.17 4.99
C ASP A 94 -0.81 5.24 4.06
N LEU A 95 -1.98 4.82 4.55
CA LEU A 95 -3.22 4.78 3.76
C LEU A 95 -3.83 6.18 3.53
N ARG A 96 -3.44 7.17 4.32
CA ARG A 96 -3.94 8.56 4.21
C ARG A 96 -3.08 9.37 3.25
N THR A 97 -1.77 9.22 3.33
CA THR A 97 -0.83 9.99 2.50
C THR A 97 -0.37 9.25 1.25
N ALA A 98 -0.70 7.95 1.12
CA ALA A 98 -0.23 7.08 0.05
C ALA A 98 1.30 7.03 -0.08
N GLN A 99 2.01 7.18 1.05
CA GLN A 99 3.48 7.19 1.07
C GLN A 99 4.01 5.87 1.62
N LEU A 100 5.08 5.39 0.99
CA LEU A 100 5.87 4.27 1.49
C LEU A 100 7.11 4.80 2.22
N ARG A 101 7.34 4.35 3.45
CA ARG A 101 8.50 4.69 4.28
C ARG A 101 9.22 3.43 4.70
N GLY A 102 10.55 3.47 4.82
CA GLY A 102 11.32 2.38 5.41
C GLY A 102 10.92 2.16 6.87
N LEU A 103 10.80 0.90 7.28
CA LEU A 103 10.86 0.55 8.68
C LEU A 103 12.34 0.44 9.01
N GLU A 104 12.92 1.51 9.57
CA GLU A 104 14.27 1.46 10.13
C GLU A 104 14.33 0.30 11.12
N ALA A 105 15.34 -0.56 10.95
CA ALA A 105 15.55 -1.76 11.76
C ALA A 105 16.29 -1.42 13.06
#